data_AF-A0A9E3GZ31-F1
#
_entry.id   AF-A0A9E3GZ31-F1
#
_cell.length_a   1.000
_cell.length_b   1.000
_cell.length_c   1.000
_cell.angle_alpha   90.00
_cell.angle_beta   90.00
_cell.angle_gamma   90.00
#
_symmetry.space_group_name_H-M   'P 1'
#
loop_
_entity.id
_entity.type
_entity.pdbx_description
1 polymer ?
#
loop_
_entity_poly.entity_id
_entity_poly.type
_entity_poly.pdbx_seq_one_letter_code
_entity_poly.pdbx_strand_id
1 'polypeptide(L)'
;MSVVLDASVTLAWIYPDETTPAVRGLFETVGRNGAMVPALWQRDRVHGLTAAVRRGRIDAALADLAQPRGLPLAPLDRALRSAAEQAGVAVAGA
;
A
#
# COMPACT_ATOMS: atom_id res chain seq x y z
N MET A 1 -11.42 -12.77 -10.33
CA MET A 1 -10.31 -13.63 -9.85
C MET A 1 -10.00 -13.20 -8.43
N SER A 2 -9.81 -14.14 -7.49
CA SER A 2 -9.48 -13.82 -6.09
C SER A 2 -7.96 -13.79 -5.93
N VAL A 3 -7.42 -12.73 -5.32
CA VAL A 3 -5.98 -12.57 -5.03
C VAL A 3 -5.78 -12.35 -3.54
N VAL A 4 -4.72 -12.95 -2.99
CA VAL A 4 -4.26 -12.71 -1.62
C VAL A 4 -3.09 -11.72 -1.68
N LEU A 5 -3.25 -10.56 -1.06
CA LEU A 5 -2.27 -9.49 -1.07
C LEU A 5 -1.41 -9.54 0.19
N ASP A 6 -0.10 -9.74 0.00
CA ASP A 6 0.88 -9.73 1.09
C ASP A 6 1.29 -8.30 1.48
N ALA A 7 1.81 -8.14 2.70
CA ALA A 7 2.30 -6.86 3.19
C ALA A 7 3.49 -6.37 2.36
N SER A 8 4.43 -7.25 1.99
CA SER A 8 5.60 -6.87 1.18
C SER A 8 5.21 -6.30 -0.18
N VAL A 9 4.22 -6.89 -0.86
CA VAL A 9 3.70 -6.41 -2.14
C VAL A 9 2.98 -5.07 -1.98
N THR A 10 2.33 -4.85 -0.84
CA THR A 10 1.76 -3.53 -0.51
C THR A 10 2.84 -2.48 -0.34
N LEU A 11 3.93 -2.82 0.34
CA LEU A 11 5.06 -1.91 0.52
C LEU A 11 5.75 -1.61 -0.82
N ALA A 12 5.91 -2.60 -1.70
CA ALA A 12 6.47 -2.42 -3.03
C ALA A 12 5.65 -1.46 -3.91
N TRP A 13 4.33 -1.38 -3.69
CA TRP A 13 3.47 -0.38 -4.36
C TRP A 13 3.60 1.03 -3.77
N ILE A 14 3.96 1.14 -2.48
CA ILE A 14 4.18 2.43 -1.80
C ILE A 14 5.58 2.97 -2.09
N TYR A 15 6.59 2.09 -2.20
CA TYR A 15 7.98 2.47 -2.44
C TYR A 15 8.19 2.73 -3.94
N PRO A 16 8.48 3.98 -4.35
CA PRO A 16 8.60 4.33 -5.76
C PRO A 16 9.69 3.52 -6.49
N ASP A 17 10.75 3.14 -5.79
CA ASP A 17 11.87 2.35 -6.28
C ASP A 17 11.56 0.84 -6.42
N GLU A 18 10.51 0.34 -5.76
CA GLU A 18 10.07 -1.06 -5.85
C GLU A 18 8.79 -1.23 -6.69
N THR A 19 8.19 -0.13 -7.17
CA THR A 19 6.94 -0.16 -7.96
C THR A 19 7.20 -0.52 -9.42
N THR A 20 7.13 -1.83 -9.71
CA THR A 20 7.28 -2.38 -11.08
C THR A 20 5.96 -2.40 -11.87
N PRO A 21 5.98 -2.59 -13.21
CA PRO A 21 4.77 -2.76 -14.00
C PRO A 21 3.88 -3.92 -13.53
N ALA A 22 4.48 -5.01 -13.03
CA ALA A 22 3.73 -6.14 -12.49
C ALA A 22 2.99 -5.77 -11.19
N VAL A 23 3.64 -5.01 -10.30
CA VAL A 23 3.02 -4.49 -9.07
C VAL A 23 1.87 -3.52 -9.42
N ARG A 24 2.05 -2.64 -10.42
CA ARG A 24 0.98 -1.76 -10.91
C ARG A 24 -0.23 -2.55 -11.43
N GLY A 25 -0.02 -3.51 -12.33
CA GLY A 25 -1.10 -4.32 -12.88
C GLY A 25 -1.83 -5.18 -11.83
N LEU A 26 -1.10 -5.65 -10.81
CA LEU A 26 -1.71 -6.32 -9.67
C LEU A 26 -2.63 -5.36 -8.90
N PHE A 27 -2.17 -4.14 -8.60
CA PHE A 27 -2.97 -3.15 -7.86
C PHE A 27 -4.18 -2.64 -8.66
N GLU A 28 -4.10 -2.58 -9.99
CA GLU A 28 -5.28 -2.34 -10.83
C GLU A 28 -6.32 -3.48 -10.72
N THR A 29 -5.85 -4.72 -10.62
CA THR A 29 -6.71 -5.90 -10.46
C THR A 29 -7.36 -5.91 -9.07
N VAL A 30 -6.59 -5.54 -8.04
CA VAL A 30 -7.08 -5.36 -6.67
C VAL A 30 -8.09 -4.22 -6.58
N GLY A 31 -7.86 -3.09 -7.26
CA GLY A 31 -8.80 -1.97 -7.29
C GLY A 31 -10.14 -2.33 -7.94
N ARG A 32 -10.12 -3.21 -8.94
CA ARG A 32 -11.34 -3.69 -9.63
C ARG A 32 -12.09 -4.79 -8.88
N ASN A 33 -11.37 -5.72 -8.23
CA ASN A 33 -11.95 -6.96 -7.73
C ASN A 33 -11.85 -7.14 -6.20
N GLY A 34 -11.18 -6.22 -5.50
CA GLY A 34 -10.77 -6.41 -4.11
C GLY A 34 -9.63 -7.41 -3.96
N ALA A 35 -9.18 -7.60 -2.72
CA ALA A 35 -8.18 -8.61 -2.36
C ALA A 35 -8.42 -9.12 -0.95
N MET A 36 -8.08 -10.39 -0.71
CA MET A 36 -7.97 -10.91 0.63
C MET A 36 -6.59 -10.58 1.18
N VAL A 37 -6.47 -10.34 2.49
CA VAL A 37 -5.17 -10.14 3.14
C VAL A 37 -4.99 -11.12 4.30
N PRO A 38 -3.75 -11.57 4.58
CA PRO A 38 -3.46 -12.37 5.77
C PRO A 38 -3.80 -11.63 7.07
N ALA A 39 -4.10 -12.37 8.14
CA ALA A 39 -4.41 -11.79 9.45
C ALA A 39 -3.28 -10.88 10.00
N LEU A 40 -2.02 -11.21 9.68
CA LEU A 40 -0.84 -10.44 10.10
C LEU A 40 -0.52 -9.26 9.18
N TRP A 41 -1.23 -9.10 8.07
CA TRP A 41 -0.95 -8.10 7.04
C TRP A 41 -0.87 -6.69 7.61
N GLN A 42 -1.80 -6.33 8.50
CA GLN A 42 -1.80 -5.00 9.14
C GLN A 42 -0.51 -4.77 9.92
N ARG A 43 -0.10 -5.74 10.74
CA ARG A 43 1.13 -5.64 11.54
C ARG A 43 2.36 -5.46 10.65
N ASP A 44 2.48 -6.30 9.63
CA ASP A 44 3.69 -6.36 8.80
C ASP A 44 3.79 -5.15 7.86
N ARG A 45 2.64 -4.64 7.37
CA ARG A 45 2.57 -3.37 6.62
C ARG A 45 3.01 -2.19 7.49
N VAL A 46 2.47 -2.07 8.69
CA VAL A 46 2.81 -0.98 9.62
C VAL A 46 4.28 -1.04 9.98
N HIS A 47 4.80 -2.23 10.29
CA HIS A 47 6.22 -2.44 10.56
C HIS A 47 7.09 -1.97 9.39
N GLY A 48 6.73 -2.34 8.15
CA GLY A 48 7.43 -1.92 6.94
C GLY A 48 7.43 -0.40 6.75
N LEU A 49 6.27 0.24 6.87
CA LEU A 49 6.13 1.68 6.72
C LEU A 49 6.92 2.45 7.79
N THR A 50 6.85 2.04 9.05
CA THR A 50 7.67 2.64 10.12
C THR A 50 9.15 2.48 9.84
N ALA A 51 9.58 1.31 9.38
CA ALA A 51 10.98 1.08 9.02
C ALA A 51 11.42 1.96 7.84
N ALA A 52 10.56 2.17 6.83
CA ALA A 52 10.86 3.01 5.69
C ALA A 52 10.96 4.50 6.05
N VAL A 53 10.06 5.04 6.88
CA VAL A 53 10.15 6.41 7.39
C VAL A 53 11.43 6.59 8.20
N ARG A 54 11.75 5.67 9.12
CA ARG A 54 12.97 5.73 9.93
C ARG A 54 14.26 5.70 9.10
N ARG A 55 14.21 5.09 7.92
CA ARG A 55 15.34 5.00 6.97
C ARG A 55 15.33 6.11 5.93
N GLY A 56 14.37 7.04 5.97
CA GLY A 56 14.22 8.12 4.99
C GLY A 56 13.84 7.64 3.59
N ARG A 57 13.29 6.43 3.44
CA ARG A 57 12.85 5.89 2.14
C ARG A 57 11.52 6.50 1.67
N ILE A 58 10.69 6.94 2.62
CA ILE A 58 9.40 7.59 2.37
C ILE A 58 9.22 8.75 3.34
N ASP A 59 8.40 9.72 2.96
CA ASP A 59 8.07 10.87 3.80
C ASP A 59 7.22 10.45 5.02
N ALA A 60 7.36 11.16 6.13
CA ALA A 60 6.52 11.02 7.31
C ALA A 60 5.04 11.32 7.01
N ALA A 61 4.72 12.04 5.94
CA ALA A 61 3.33 12.20 5.49
C ALA A 61 2.67 10.86 5.08
N LEU A 62 3.46 9.84 4.69
CA LEU A 62 2.97 8.47 4.48
C LEU A 62 2.85 7.67 5.79
N ALA A 63 3.28 8.19 6.93
CA ALA A 63 3.13 7.52 8.23
C ALA A 63 1.64 7.34 8.61
N ASP A 64 0.75 8.17 8.08
CA ASP A 64 -0.70 8.01 8.24
C ASP A 64 -1.24 6.73 7.59
N LEU A 65 -0.54 6.17 6.59
CA LEU A 65 -0.84 4.85 6.04
C LEU A 65 -0.44 3.71 6.97
N ALA A 66 0.47 3.97 7.90
CA ALA A 66 0.87 3.05 8.94
C ALA A 66 -0.12 3.04 10.13
N GLN A 67 -1.16 3.89 10.13
CA GLN A 67 -2.23 3.73 11.09
C GLN A 67 -3.12 2.55 10.68
N PRO A 68 -3.48 1.66 11.63
CA PRO A 68 -4.42 0.59 11.38
C PRO A 68 -5.81 1.19 11.17
N ARG A 69 -6.10 1.64 9.95
CA ARG A 69 -7.45 1.92 9.51
C ARG A 69 -8.10 0.56 9.31
N GLY A 70 -9.22 0.31 10.01
CA GLY A 70 -10.06 -0.89 9.86
C GLY A 70 -10.68 -0.93 8.47
N LEU A 71 -9.84 -1.11 7.45
CA LEU A 71 -10.25 -1.13 6.06
C LEU A 71 -11.00 -2.45 5.82
N PRO A 72 -12.23 -2.41 5.30
CA PRO A 72 -12.86 -3.59 4.75
C PRO A 72 -11.93 -4.19 3.69
N LEU A 73 -12.03 -5.48 3.40
CA LEU A 73 -11.24 -6.20 2.39
C LEU A 73 -11.47 -5.71 0.93
N ALA A 74 -12.13 -4.57 0.74
CA ALA A 74 -12.68 -4.08 -0.52
C ALA A 74 -12.22 -2.66 -0.97
N PRO A 75 -11.87 -1.66 -0.12
CA PRO A 75 -11.47 -0.33 -0.61
C PRO A 75 -10.00 0.02 -0.28
N LEU A 76 -9.08 -0.94 -0.39
CA LEU A 76 -7.65 -0.71 -0.11
C LEU A 76 -7.04 0.33 -1.07
N ASP A 77 -7.47 0.34 -2.34
CA ASP A 77 -6.97 1.23 -3.40
C ASP A 77 -7.29 2.72 -3.12
N ARG A 78 -8.54 3.06 -2.75
CA ARG A 78 -8.92 4.47 -2.50
C ARG A 78 -8.21 5.05 -1.28
N ALA A 79 -8.10 4.29 -0.19
CA ALA A 79 -7.44 4.75 1.03
C ALA A 79 -5.93 4.94 0.84
N LEU A 80 -5.31 4.05 0.06
CA LEU A 80 -3.90 4.12 -0.27
C LEU A 80 -3.59 5.26 -1.26
N ARG A 81 -4.41 5.43 -2.31
CA ARG A 81 -4.29 6.53 -3.29
C ARG A 81 -4.48 7.89 -2.64
N SER A 82 -5.54 8.07 -1.84
CA SER A 82 -5.82 9.33 -1.16
C SER A 82 -4.69 9.74 -0.20
N ALA A 83 -4.09 8.78 0.50
CA ALA A 83 -2.99 9.10 1.40
C ALA A 83 -1.68 9.35 0.67
N ALA A 84 -1.43 8.66 -0.45
CA ALA A 84 -0.27 8.94 -1.28
C ALA A 84 -0.38 10.33 -1.94
N GLU A 85 -1.58 10.73 -2.39
CA GLU A 85 -1.90 12.09 -2.84
C GLU A 85 -1.69 13.13 -1.72
N GLN A 86 -2.21 12.88 -0.51
CA GLN A 86 -2.04 13.78 0.65
C GLN A 86 -0.58 13.93 1.08
N ALA A 87 0.23 12.88 0.89
CA ALA A 87 1.65 12.89 1.22
C ALA A 87 2.52 13.52 0.13
N GLY A 88 1.95 14.02 -0.97
CA GLY A 88 2.71 14.55 -2.11
C GLY A 88 3.59 13.51 -2.80
N VAL A 89 3.35 12.23 -2.53
CA VAL A 89 4.08 11.12 -3.15
C VAL A 89 3.39 10.81 -4.46
N ALA A 90 4.15 10.88 -5.56
CA ALA A 90 3.62 10.56 -6.88
C ALA A 90 3.08 9.13 -6.90
N VAL A 91 1.75 9.01 -6.84
CA VAL A 91 1.07 7.72 -7.01
C VAL A 91 1.22 7.36 -8.48
N ALA A 92 2.08 6.40 -8.79
CA ALA A 92 2.27 5.97 -10.17
C ALA A 92 1.02 5.19 -10.64
N GLY A 93 0.09 5.90 -11.29
CA GLY A 93 -1.07 5.28 -11.96
C GLY A 93 -2.13 6.30 -12.38
N ALA A 94 -1.99 6.80 -13.61
CA ALA A 94 -3.11 7.13 -14.48
C ALA A 94 -3.33 5.94 -15.44
#